data_AF-A0A9Q1DRD4-F1
#
_entry.id   AF-A0A9Q1DRD4-F1
#
_cell.length_a   1.000
_cell.length_b   1.000
_cell.length_c   1.000
_cell.angle_alpha   90.00
_cell.angle_beta   90.00
_cell.angle_gamma   90.00
#
_symmetry.space_group_name_H-M   'P 1'
#
loop_
_entity.id
_entity.type
_entity.pdbx_description
1 polymer ?
#
loop_
_entity_poly.entity_id
_entity_poly.type
_entity_poly.pdbx_seq_one_letter_code
_entity_poly.pdbx_strand_id
1 'polypeptide(L)'
;MHYQRSLPRLPVPKLEDTIKRYLAAQRLLLNDEQYRNTEKLAHNFQSGVGKELHNDLVAQDMKNKHTSYISAPWFDMYLSARDPVVLNFNPFMSFNADPKPEYNDQLLRATNMVASAVRFMKTLRGGFLEPEVFHLNPAKSDTESFKKIIRWVPAALSCTLTSPAVSVGGFAPVVPDGFGVGYGVHDEWIGCNVSSYPARNVHEFLQCVHKSLEDIFHVCEGKPIS
;
A
#
# COMPACT_ATOMS: atom_id res chain seq x y z
N MET A 1 20.28 6.99 12.49
CA MET A 1 18.94 7.53 12.15
C MET A 1 18.74 8.92 12.78
N HIS A 2 19.53 9.92 12.37
CA HIS A 2 19.50 11.28 12.94
C HIS A 2 18.15 12.00 12.72
N TYR A 3 17.50 11.74 11.57
CA TYR A 3 16.28 12.43 11.15
C TYR A 3 14.97 11.84 11.70
N GLN A 4 15.00 10.68 12.36
CA GLN A 4 13.78 10.00 12.81
C GLN A 4 12.94 10.84 13.79
N ARG A 5 13.60 11.60 14.68
CA ARG A 5 12.94 12.48 15.65
C ARG A 5 12.32 13.73 15.03
N SER A 6 12.69 14.04 13.78
CA SER A 6 12.22 15.21 13.05
C SER A 6 10.97 14.92 12.22
N LEU A 7 10.59 13.64 12.08
CA LEU A 7 9.40 13.23 11.34
C LEU A 7 8.12 13.70 12.06
N PRO A 8 7.13 14.24 11.32
CA PRO A 8 5.84 14.55 11.90
C PRO A 8 5.16 13.25 12.34
N ARG A 9 4.42 13.34 13.45
CA ARG A 9 3.59 12.22 13.89
C ARG A 9 2.32 12.19 13.05
N LEU A 10 1.82 10.99 12.77
CA LEU A 10 0.54 10.81 12.10
C LEU A 10 -0.57 11.36 13.01
N PRO A 11 -1.36 12.36 12.57
CA PRO A 11 -2.41 12.92 13.40
C PRO A 11 -3.60 11.96 13.51
N VAL A 12 -4.29 12.00 14.65
CA VAL A 12 -5.62 11.38 14.79
C VAL A 12 -6.63 12.26 14.05
N PRO A 13 -7.34 11.77 13.02
CA PRO A 13 -8.34 12.55 12.31
C PRO A 13 -9.52 12.90 13.20
N LYS A 14 -10.16 14.06 12.97
CA LYS A 14 -11.38 14.43 13.70
C LYS A 14 -12.47 13.37 13.51
N LEU A 15 -13.24 13.11 14.56
CA LEU A 15 -14.32 12.14 14.53
C LEU A 15 -15.34 12.47 13.43
N GLU A 16 -15.71 13.75 13.30
CA GLU A 16 -16.68 14.23 12.31
C GLU A 16 -16.19 13.99 10.88
N ASP A 17 -14.91 14.26 10.62
CA ASP A 17 -14.31 14.06 9.29
C ASP A 17 -14.25 12.57 8.94
N THR A 18 -13.94 11.72 9.92
CA THR A 18 -13.95 10.25 9.76
C THR A 18 -15.35 9.74 9.44
N ILE A 19 -16.37 10.17 10.18
CA ILE A 19 -17.76 9.76 9.95
C ILE A 19 -18.26 10.23 8.59
N LYS A 20 -17.97 11.48 8.21
CA LYS A 20 -18.32 12.02 6.89
C LYS A 20 -17.73 11.19 5.76
N ARG A 21 -16.43 10.85 5.84
CA ARG A 21 -15.75 10.03 4.82
C ARG A 21 -16.26 8.60 4.80
N TYR A 22 -16.53 8.02 5.97
CA TYR A 22 -17.12 6.69 6.10
C TYR A 22 -18.47 6.62 5.38
N LEU A 23 -19.39 7.55 5.66
CA LEU A 23 -20.70 7.58 5.01
C LEU A 23 -20.60 7.81 3.51
N ALA A 24 -19.72 8.70 3.05
CA ALA A 24 -19.48 8.90 1.62
C ALA A 24 -19.05 7.60 0.91
N ALA A 25 -18.18 6.80 1.52
CA ALA A 25 -17.77 5.50 0.99
C ALA A 25 -18.91 4.48 1.02
N GLN A 26 -19.69 4.41 2.11
CA GLN A 26 -20.82 3.48 2.23
C GLN A 26 -21.93 3.78 1.23
N ARG A 27 -22.14 5.03 0.84
CA ARG A 27 -23.21 5.42 -0.09
C ARG A 27 -23.09 4.70 -1.44
N LEU A 28 -21.86 4.41 -1.87
CA LEU A 28 -21.58 3.72 -3.13
C LEU A 28 -21.82 2.21 -3.06
N LEU A 29 -21.89 1.64 -1.85
CA LEU A 29 -21.96 0.19 -1.63
C LEU A 29 -23.33 -0.28 -1.15
N LEU A 30 -24.11 0.60 -0.51
CA LEU A 30 -25.35 0.27 0.16
C LEU A 30 -26.57 0.80 -0.60
N ASN A 31 -27.64 0.01 -0.59
CA ASN A 31 -28.94 0.51 -1.05
C ASN A 31 -29.51 1.56 -0.07
N ASP A 32 -30.58 2.25 -0.47
CA ASP A 32 -31.13 3.37 0.29
C ASP A 32 -31.60 2.99 1.70
N GLU A 33 -32.16 1.80 1.90
CA GLU A 33 -32.62 1.36 3.22
C GLU A 33 -31.45 1.08 4.15
N GLN A 34 -30.45 0.33 3.67
CA GLN A 34 -29.23 0.02 4.40
C GLN A 34 -28.43 1.28 4.72
N TYR A 35 -28.33 2.21 3.77
CA TYR A 35 -27.64 3.47 3.95
C TYR A 35 -28.32 4.32 5.03
N ARG A 36 -29.65 4.48 5.00
CA ARG A 36 -30.39 5.23 6.04
C ARG A 36 -30.15 4.66 7.44
N ASN A 37 -30.15 3.34 7.58
CA ASN A 37 -29.83 2.70 8.85
C ASN A 37 -28.38 2.98 9.30
N THR A 38 -27.43 2.86 8.37
CA THR A 38 -26.00 3.12 8.61
C THR A 38 -25.73 4.57 9.00
N GLU A 39 -26.37 5.53 8.31
CA GLU A 39 -26.29 6.96 8.60
C GLU A 39 -26.79 7.28 10.01
N LYS A 40 -27.95 6.73 10.39
CA LYS A 40 -28.49 6.87 11.75
C LYS A 40 -27.52 6.33 12.80
N LEU A 41 -26.95 5.15 12.58
CA LEU A 41 -25.98 4.53 13.51
C LEU A 41 -24.70 5.37 13.62
N ALA A 42 -24.17 5.84 12.50
CA ALA A 42 -22.95 6.65 12.45
C ALA A 42 -23.13 7.98 13.20
N HIS A 43 -24.27 8.66 13.03
CA HIS A 43 -24.56 9.89 13.76
C HIS A 43 -24.84 9.66 15.25
N ASN A 44 -25.48 8.55 15.62
CA ASN A 44 -25.64 8.16 17.03
C ASN A 44 -24.27 7.88 17.68
N PHE A 45 -23.37 7.20 16.97
CA PHE A 45 -22.00 6.98 17.44
C PHE A 45 -21.24 8.30 17.58
N GLN A 46 -21.28 9.17 16.57
CA GLN A 46 -20.62 10.48 16.57
C GLN A 46 -21.11 11.38 17.73
N SER A 47 -22.40 11.35 18.04
CA SER A 47 -23.00 12.19 19.08
C SER A 47 -22.91 11.58 20.49
N GLY A 48 -22.82 10.25 20.59
CA GLY A 48 -22.70 9.47 21.83
C GLY A 48 -21.29 8.96 22.11
N VAL A 49 -21.15 7.64 22.25
CA VAL A 49 -19.92 6.96 22.74
C VAL A 49 -18.68 7.25 21.91
N GLY A 50 -18.82 7.58 20.62
CA GLY A 50 -17.68 7.90 19.76
C GLY A 50 -16.85 9.07 20.24
N LYS A 51 -17.45 10.04 20.96
CA LYS A 51 -16.71 11.17 21.55
C LYS A 51 -15.76 10.74 22.66
N GLU A 52 -16.22 9.85 23.54
CA GLU A 52 -15.43 9.31 24.65
C GLU A 52 -14.25 8.49 24.09
N LEU A 53 -14.54 7.58 23.16
CA LEU A 53 -13.51 6.77 22.50
C LEU A 53 -12.50 7.61 21.71
N HIS A 54 -12.93 8.68 21.06
CA HIS A 54 -12.03 9.60 20.35
C HIS A 54 -11.11 10.35 21.33
N ASN A 55 -11.65 10.82 22.46
CA ASN A 55 -10.84 11.48 23.49
C ASN A 55 -9.80 10.53 24.09
N ASP A 56 -10.18 9.27 24.34
CA ASP A 56 -9.26 8.24 24.83
C ASP A 56 -8.15 7.94 23.83
N LEU A 57 -8.49 7.81 22.54
CA LEU A 57 -7.52 7.60 21.47
C LEU A 57 -6.52 8.77 21.38
N VAL A 58 -7.01 10.01 21.43
CA VAL A 58 -6.16 11.22 21.42
C VAL A 58 -5.27 11.26 22.67
N ALA A 59 -5.82 10.97 23.84
CA ALA A 59 -5.05 10.94 25.09
C ALA A 59 -3.97 9.84 25.07
N GLN A 60 -4.28 8.67 24.52
CA GLN A 60 -3.34 7.57 24.34
C GLN A 60 -2.23 7.97 23.36
N ASP A 61 -2.55 8.61 22.23
CA ASP A 61 -1.54 9.09 21.28
C ASP A 61 -0.61 10.12 21.92
N MET A 62 -1.16 11.09 22.67
CA MET A 62 -0.37 12.12 23.35
C MET A 62 0.60 11.55 24.40
N LYS A 63 0.20 10.47 25.10
CA LYS A 63 1.04 9.77 26.07
C LYS A 63 2.17 8.96 25.41
N ASN A 64 1.95 8.48 24.18
CA ASN A 64 2.85 7.54 23.50
C ASN A 64 3.63 8.19 22.33
N LYS A 65 4.38 9.25 22.61
CA LYS A 65 5.13 10.02 21.60
C LYS A 65 6.24 9.25 20.85
N HIS A 66 6.63 8.09 21.38
CA HIS A 66 7.65 7.23 20.78
C HIS A 66 7.11 6.34 19.64
N THR A 67 5.79 6.32 19.42
CA THR A 67 5.11 5.52 18.39
C THR A 67 3.93 6.30 17.79
N SER A 68 3.20 5.68 16.87
CA SER A 68 1.96 6.19 16.27
C SER A 68 0.74 5.49 16.88
N TYR A 69 -0.39 6.20 17.00
CA TYR A 69 -1.65 5.64 17.52
C TYR A 69 -2.12 4.37 16.78
N ILE A 70 -1.74 4.24 15.50
CA ILE A 70 -2.17 3.12 14.65
C ILE A 70 -1.19 1.94 14.67
N SER A 71 0.02 2.08 15.20
CA SER A 71 1.07 1.07 15.02
C SER A 71 0.70 -0.28 15.61
N ALA A 72 0.22 -0.34 16.85
CA ALA A 72 -0.19 -1.59 17.49
C ALA A 72 -1.34 -2.29 16.75
N PRO A 73 -2.50 -1.64 16.51
CA PRO A 73 -3.59 -2.31 15.78
C PRO A 73 -3.21 -2.69 14.34
N TRP A 74 -2.33 -1.92 13.69
CA TRP A 74 -1.80 -2.27 12.37
C TRP A 74 -0.94 -3.53 12.40
N PHE A 75 -0.05 -3.68 13.39
CA PHE A 75 0.73 -4.91 13.55
C PHE A 75 -0.16 -6.10 13.90
N ASP A 76 -1.14 -5.90 14.78
CA ASP A 76 -2.09 -6.95 15.15
C ASP A 76 -2.86 -7.48 13.95
N MET A 77 -3.18 -6.65 12.95
CA MET A 77 -3.79 -7.11 11.70
C MET A 77 -2.97 -8.22 11.01
N TYR A 78 -1.64 -8.15 11.05
CA TYR A 78 -0.76 -9.19 10.49
C TYR A 78 -0.48 -10.32 11.48
N LEU A 79 -0.21 -9.99 12.74
CA LEU A 79 0.26 -10.95 13.75
C LEU A 79 -0.88 -11.82 14.33
N SER A 80 -2.11 -11.32 14.31
CA SER A 80 -3.29 -12.06 14.76
C SER A 80 -3.90 -12.93 13.66
N ALA A 81 -3.64 -12.60 12.39
CA ALA A 81 -4.13 -13.39 11.26
C ALA A 81 -3.64 -14.84 11.35
N ARG A 82 -4.50 -15.75 10.90
CA ARG A 82 -4.22 -17.20 10.87
C ARG A 82 -4.22 -17.78 9.47
N ASP A 83 -4.54 -16.95 8.47
CA ASP A 83 -4.42 -17.32 7.08
C ASP A 83 -2.94 -17.57 6.72
N PRO A 84 -2.66 -18.49 5.79
CA PRO A 84 -1.29 -18.74 5.34
C PRO A 84 -0.59 -17.46 4.89
N VAL A 85 0.68 -17.29 5.28
CA VAL A 85 1.46 -16.11 4.87
C VAL A 85 1.70 -16.03 3.36
N VAL A 86 1.73 -17.20 2.71
CA VAL A 86 1.77 -17.32 1.25
C VAL A 86 0.41 -16.84 0.70
N LEU A 87 0.43 -15.94 -0.30
CA LEU A 87 -0.70 -15.15 -0.84
C LEU A 87 -1.28 -14.05 0.04
N ASN A 88 -1.59 -14.32 1.30
CA ASN A 88 -2.39 -13.36 2.07
C ASN A 88 -1.57 -12.16 2.54
N PHE A 89 -0.27 -12.35 2.77
CA PHE A 89 0.58 -11.33 3.39
C PHE A 89 1.92 -11.10 2.70
N ASN A 90 2.51 -12.12 2.08
CA ASN A 90 3.83 -12.02 1.45
C ASN A 90 3.72 -11.67 -0.05
N PRO A 91 3.94 -10.41 -0.46
CA PRO A 91 4.13 -10.09 -1.86
C PRO A 91 5.46 -10.67 -2.36
N PHE A 92 5.53 -11.01 -3.65
CA PHE A 92 6.79 -11.35 -4.32
C PHE A 92 7.18 -10.26 -5.32
N MET A 93 8.47 -10.19 -5.63
CA MET A 93 9.01 -9.41 -6.73
C MET A 93 9.65 -10.34 -7.75
N SER A 94 9.30 -10.13 -9.02
CA SER A 94 10.00 -10.73 -10.15
C SER A 94 10.96 -9.71 -10.75
N PHE A 95 12.18 -10.16 -11.03
CA PHE A 95 13.23 -9.31 -11.59
C PHE A 95 13.37 -9.57 -13.08
N ASN A 96 13.61 -8.49 -13.83
CA ASN A 96 13.97 -8.60 -15.24
C ASN A 96 15.26 -9.45 -15.41
N ALA A 97 15.38 -10.12 -16.56
CA ALA A 97 16.65 -10.70 -16.97
C ALA A 97 17.69 -9.58 -17.09
N ASP A 98 18.94 -9.90 -16.77
CA ASP A 98 20.03 -8.95 -16.99
C ASP A 98 20.17 -8.71 -18.51
N PRO A 99 20.26 -7.46 -18.99
CA PRO A 99 20.48 -7.17 -20.40
C PRO A 99 21.71 -7.86 -20.99
N LYS A 100 22.69 -8.22 -20.15
CA LYS A 100 23.87 -8.99 -20.52
C LYS A 100 23.60 -10.50 -20.35
N PRO A 101 23.53 -11.30 -21.42
CA PRO A 101 23.23 -12.73 -21.34
C PRO A 101 24.16 -13.49 -20.39
N GLU A 102 25.44 -13.16 -20.35
CA GLU A 102 26.45 -13.76 -19.47
C GLU A 102 26.16 -13.57 -17.97
N TYR A 103 25.36 -12.56 -17.61
CA TYR A 103 24.96 -12.28 -16.24
C TYR A 103 23.69 -13.00 -15.79
N ASN A 104 23.06 -13.77 -16.69
CA ASN A 104 21.92 -14.62 -16.36
C ASN A 104 22.29 -16.04 -15.96
N ASP A 105 23.59 -16.39 -15.92
CA ASP A 105 24.06 -17.62 -15.27
C ASP A 105 23.66 -17.64 -13.78
N GLN A 106 23.16 -18.77 -13.29
CA GLN A 106 22.59 -18.87 -11.95
C GLN A 106 23.60 -18.52 -10.86
N LEU A 107 24.81 -19.07 -10.93
CA LEU A 107 25.84 -18.88 -9.91
C LEU A 107 26.33 -17.43 -9.93
N LEU A 108 26.57 -16.89 -11.12
CA LEU A 108 27.05 -15.52 -11.27
C LEU A 108 25.99 -14.49 -10.83
N ARG A 109 24.73 -14.68 -11.20
CA ARG A 109 23.61 -13.80 -10.80
C ARG A 109 23.39 -13.83 -9.29
N ALA A 110 23.39 -15.02 -8.68
CA ALA A 110 23.27 -15.17 -7.23
C ALA A 110 24.44 -14.49 -6.48
N THR A 111 25.67 -14.69 -6.97
CA THR A 111 26.87 -14.06 -6.39
C THR A 111 26.79 -12.54 -6.45
N ASN A 112 26.40 -11.98 -7.60
CA ASN A 112 26.23 -10.54 -7.77
C ASN A 112 25.13 -9.96 -6.87
N MET A 113 24.02 -10.67 -6.69
CA MET A 113 22.93 -10.25 -5.80
C MET A 113 23.37 -10.22 -4.33
N VAL A 114 24.05 -11.26 -3.87
CA VAL A 114 24.60 -11.32 -2.49
C VAL A 114 25.63 -10.22 -2.27
N ALA A 115 26.59 -10.06 -3.20
CA ALA A 115 27.61 -9.01 -3.10
C ALA A 115 26.98 -7.61 -3.06
N SER A 116 25.95 -7.35 -3.87
CA SER A 116 25.22 -6.09 -3.89
C SER A 116 24.43 -5.84 -2.59
N ALA A 117 23.76 -6.87 -2.06
CA ALA A 117 23.07 -6.79 -0.78
C ALA A 117 24.03 -6.47 0.38
N VAL A 118 25.22 -7.09 0.40
CA VAL A 118 26.26 -6.79 1.40
C VAL A 118 26.80 -5.36 1.25
N ARG A 119 27.00 -4.88 0.02
CA ARG A 119 27.40 -3.48 -0.23
C ARG A 119 26.35 -2.52 0.32
N PHE A 120 25.07 -2.75 0.04
CA PHE A 120 23.97 -1.94 0.57
C PHE A 120 23.89 -1.99 2.10
N MET A 121 24.05 -3.18 2.69
CA MET A 121 24.08 -3.32 4.15
C MET A 121 25.22 -2.51 4.79
N LYS A 122 26.40 -2.50 4.17
CA LYS A 122 27.55 -1.70 4.63
C LYS A 122 27.29 -0.21 4.51
N THR A 123 26.67 0.26 3.43
CA THR A 123 26.33 1.69 3.26
C THR A 123 25.27 2.13 4.26
N LEU A 124 24.24 1.32 4.50
CA LEU A 124 23.21 1.56 5.50
C LEU A 124 23.81 1.65 6.91
N ARG A 125 24.61 0.67 7.32
CA ARG A 125 25.25 0.64 8.64
C ARG A 125 26.26 1.77 8.84
N GLY A 126 26.96 2.15 7.77
CA GLY A 126 27.89 3.28 7.76
C GLY A 126 27.20 4.65 7.76
N GLY A 127 25.87 4.71 7.59
CA GLY A 127 25.14 5.98 7.52
C GLY A 127 25.42 6.78 6.25
N PHE A 128 25.86 6.13 5.17
CA PHE A 128 26.19 6.78 3.90
C PHE A 128 24.98 6.95 2.97
N LEU A 129 23.85 6.30 3.28
CA LEU A 129 22.61 6.46 2.51
C LEU A 129 21.97 7.82 2.82
N GLU A 130 21.73 8.61 1.78
CA GLU A 130 20.99 9.87 1.91
C GLU A 130 19.51 9.59 2.23
N PRO A 131 18.84 10.45 3.00
CA PRO A 131 17.39 10.34 3.20
C PRO A 131 16.66 10.47 1.86
N GLU A 132 15.75 9.55 1.59
CA GLU A 132 14.84 9.67 0.46
C GLU A 132 13.77 10.73 0.78
N VAL A 133 13.59 11.72 -0.10
CA VAL A 133 12.62 12.81 0.06
C VAL A 133 11.59 12.71 -1.06
N PHE A 134 10.32 12.55 -0.72
CA PHE A 134 9.25 12.58 -1.72
C PHE A 134 8.85 14.02 -2.06
N HIS A 135 8.75 14.29 -3.36
CA HIS A 135 8.44 15.60 -3.91
C HIS A 135 6.99 15.63 -4.40
N LEU A 136 6.07 16.21 -3.61
CA LEU A 136 4.65 16.39 -4.02
C LEU A 136 4.50 17.16 -5.35
N ASN A 137 5.49 17.99 -5.71
CA ASN A 137 5.61 18.63 -7.02
C ASN A 137 7.08 18.66 -7.46
N PRO A 138 7.55 17.68 -8.26
CA PRO A 138 8.95 17.55 -8.66
C PRO A 138 9.49 18.78 -9.40
N ALA A 139 8.69 19.43 -10.25
CA ALA A 139 9.11 20.62 -11.00
C ALA A 139 9.48 21.82 -10.11
N LYS A 140 8.98 21.86 -8.86
CA LYS A 140 9.30 22.90 -7.88
C LYS A 140 10.29 22.46 -6.81
N SER A 141 10.48 21.15 -6.63
CA SER A 141 11.20 20.60 -5.48
C SER A 141 12.31 19.60 -5.82
N ASP A 142 12.42 19.08 -7.04
CA ASP A 142 13.59 18.31 -7.50
C ASP A 142 14.55 19.22 -8.30
N THR A 143 15.10 20.24 -7.63
CA THR A 143 16.10 21.15 -8.22
C THR A 143 17.41 21.10 -7.43
N GLU A 144 18.54 21.40 -8.07
CA GLU A 144 19.85 21.43 -7.40
C GLU A 144 19.89 22.40 -6.20
N SER A 145 19.15 23.49 -6.29
CA SER A 145 18.97 24.45 -5.20
C SER A 145 18.17 23.83 -4.04
N PHE A 146 17.09 23.11 -4.34
CA PHE A 146 16.31 22.39 -3.34
C PHE A 146 17.10 21.27 -2.67
N LYS A 147 17.88 20.48 -3.43
CA LYS A 147 18.77 19.42 -2.91
C LYS A 147 19.83 19.94 -1.93
N LYS A 148 20.35 21.16 -2.15
CA LYS A 148 21.28 21.81 -1.23
C LYS A 148 20.61 22.33 0.05
N ILE A 149 19.34 22.73 -0.03
CA ILE A 149 18.57 23.32 1.08
C ILE A 149 17.86 22.24 1.93
N ILE A 150 17.32 21.20 1.29
CA ILE A 150 16.55 20.12 1.95
C ILE A 150 17.41 19.29 2.92
N ARG A 151 18.75 19.32 2.78
CA ARG A 151 19.70 18.75 3.75
C ARG A 151 19.50 19.28 5.18
N TRP A 152 18.83 20.43 5.31
CA TRP A 152 18.56 21.12 6.58
C TRP A 152 17.10 21.01 7.05
N VAL A 153 16.22 20.33 6.31
CA VAL A 153 14.77 20.27 6.58
C VAL A 153 14.36 18.86 7.05
N PRO A 154 13.46 18.74 8.06
CA PRO A 154 12.90 17.47 8.50
C PRO A 154 12.11 16.69 7.43
N ALA A 155 12.41 15.40 7.28
CA ALA A 155 12.01 14.53 6.17
C ALA A 155 10.57 13.96 6.28
N ALA A 156 9.56 14.81 6.21
CA ALA A 156 8.20 14.50 6.64
C ALA A 156 7.32 13.60 5.74
N LEU A 157 7.70 13.22 4.51
CA LEU A 157 6.75 12.62 3.56
C LEU A 157 7.44 11.56 2.69
N SER A 158 6.93 10.31 2.74
CA SER A 158 7.48 9.15 2.00
C SER A 158 6.37 8.15 1.65
N CYS A 159 6.34 7.68 0.39
CA CYS A 159 6.20 6.27 -0.04
C CYS A 159 5.84 6.18 -1.54
N THR A 160 6.65 5.45 -2.34
CA THR A 160 6.17 4.41 -3.28
C THR A 160 7.36 3.63 -3.87
N LEU A 161 7.20 2.32 -4.04
CA LEU A 161 8.18 1.39 -4.63
C LEU A 161 8.00 1.32 -6.14
N THR A 162 8.79 2.07 -6.91
CA THR A 162 8.93 1.83 -8.36
C THR A 162 10.42 1.74 -8.73
N SER A 163 10.80 0.65 -9.40
CA SER A 163 12.18 0.42 -9.85
C SER A 163 12.18 -0.22 -11.24
N PRO A 164 12.98 0.29 -12.20
CA PRO A 164 13.14 -0.33 -13.53
C PRO A 164 13.68 -1.77 -13.49
N ALA A 165 14.27 -2.18 -12.36
CA ALA A 165 14.80 -3.54 -12.17
C ALA A 165 13.72 -4.57 -11.83
N VAL A 166 12.56 -4.12 -11.32
CA VAL A 166 11.44 -4.99 -10.97
C VAL A 166 10.50 -5.05 -12.17
N SER A 167 10.28 -6.26 -12.70
CA SER A 167 9.41 -6.46 -13.86
C SER A 167 7.94 -6.45 -13.45
N VAL A 168 7.65 -7.10 -12.33
CA VAL A 168 6.30 -7.21 -11.78
C VAL A 168 6.36 -7.58 -10.29
N GLY A 169 5.43 -7.04 -9.51
CA GLY A 169 5.13 -7.51 -8.16
C GLY A 169 3.76 -8.20 -8.16
N GLY A 170 3.58 -9.23 -7.33
CA GLY A 170 2.32 -9.96 -7.28
C GLY A 170 2.24 -10.94 -6.13
N PHE A 171 1.25 -11.83 -6.20
CA PHE A 171 1.03 -12.92 -5.25
C PHE A 171 1.05 -14.25 -6.02
N ALA A 172 1.67 -15.30 -5.48
CA ALA A 172 1.87 -16.61 -6.15
C ALA A 172 0.86 -17.68 -5.67
N PRO A 173 0.29 -18.54 -6.54
CA PRO A 173 -0.78 -19.49 -6.16
C PRO A 173 -0.37 -20.45 -5.02
N VAL A 174 -1.27 -20.72 -4.06
CA VAL A 174 -1.01 -21.56 -2.87
C VAL A 174 -1.40 -23.02 -3.02
N VAL A 175 -2.25 -23.33 -4.00
CA VAL A 175 -2.68 -24.68 -4.31
C VAL A 175 -2.45 -24.96 -5.79
N PRO A 176 -2.23 -26.21 -6.20
CA PRO A 176 -1.94 -26.57 -7.59
C PRO A 176 -2.97 -26.06 -8.61
N ASP A 177 -4.21 -25.84 -8.18
CA ASP A 177 -5.35 -25.37 -8.96
C ASP A 177 -5.73 -23.89 -8.74
N GLY A 178 -4.97 -23.17 -7.92
CA GLY A 178 -5.25 -21.79 -7.52
C GLY A 178 -4.64 -20.71 -8.42
N PHE A 179 -5.09 -19.48 -8.21
CA PHE A 179 -4.50 -18.26 -8.79
C PHE A 179 -3.90 -17.39 -7.68
N GLY A 180 -2.82 -16.70 -7.98
CA GLY A 180 -2.35 -15.57 -7.18
C GLY A 180 -2.66 -14.27 -7.91
N VAL A 181 -3.32 -13.33 -7.23
CA VAL A 181 -3.85 -12.11 -7.85
C VAL A 181 -3.30 -10.89 -7.11
N GLY A 182 -2.51 -10.08 -7.79
CA GLY A 182 -2.12 -8.74 -7.35
C GLY A 182 -2.92 -7.68 -8.09
N TYR A 183 -3.35 -6.64 -7.40
CA TYR A 183 -4.09 -5.54 -8.02
C TYR A 183 -3.61 -4.17 -7.53
N GLY A 184 -3.73 -3.17 -8.39
CA GLY A 184 -3.43 -1.78 -8.08
C GLY A 184 -4.56 -0.90 -8.57
N VAL A 185 -5.11 -0.06 -7.68
CA VAL A 185 -6.22 0.85 -8.00
C VAL A 185 -5.67 2.25 -8.19
N HIS A 186 -6.02 2.88 -9.31
CA HIS A 186 -5.73 4.26 -9.65
C HIS A 186 -7.04 5.00 -9.94
N ASP A 187 -6.99 6.33 -9.98
CA ASP A 187 -8.18 7.17 -10.15
C ASP A 187 -8.96 6.86 -11.45
N GLU A 188 -8.27 6.42 -12.51
CA GLU A 188 -8.86 6.18 -13.84
C GLU A 188 -8.80 4.71 -14.29
N TRP A 189 -8.10 3.84 -13.56
CA TRP A 189 -7.93 2.44 -13.97
C TRP A 189 -7.58 1.52 -12.81
N ILE A 190 -7.83 0.23 -12.99
CA ILE A 190 -7.35 -0.82 -12.08
C ILE A 190 -6.43 -1.77 -12.87
N GLY A 191 -5.23 -1.99 -12.34
CA GLY A 191 -4.29 -2.98 -12.85
C GLY A 191 -4.47 -4.29 -12.11
N CYS A 192 -4.43 -5.41 -12.83
CA CYS A 192 -4.42 -6.74 -12.25
C CYS A 192 -3.25 -7.55 -12.82
N ASN A 193 -2.48 -8.21 -11.95
CA ASN A 193 -1.51 -9.22 -12.30
C ASN A 193 -1.96 -10.56 -11.71
N VAL A 194 -1.99 -11.60 -12.55
CA VAL A 194 -2.40 -12.94 -12.15
C VAL A 194 -1.29 -13.92 -12.44
N SER A 195 -0.97 -14.76 -11.46
CA SER A 195 -0.06 -15.90 -11.61
C SER A 195 -0.80 -17.20 -11.33
N SER A 196 -0.40 -18.29 -12.00
CA SER A 196 -0.91 -19.64 -11.74
C SER A 196 0.17 -20.68 -11.99
N TYR A 197 -0.06 -21.90 -11.52
CA TYR A 197 0.65 -23.06 -12.05
C TYR A 197 0.25 -23.32 -13.52
N PRO A 198 1.09 -24.00 -14.32
CA PRO A 198 0.81 -24.24 -15.76
C PRO A 198 -0.52 -24.94 -16.06
N ALA A 199 -1.10 -25.63 -15.07
CA ALA A 199 -2.36 -26.35 -15.20
C ALA A 199 -3.61 -25.45 -15.34
N ARG A 200 -3.50 -24.13 -15.15
CA ARG A 200 -4.64 -23.20 -15.22
C ARG A 200 -4.48 -22.16 -16.32
N ASN A 201 -5.60 -21.78 -16.91
CA ASN A 201 -5.65 -20.78 -17.96
C ASN A 201 -5.77 -19.38 -17.34
N VAL A 202 -4.62 -18.72 -17.15
CA VAL A 202 -4.58 -17.33 -16.66
C VAL A 202 -5.31 -16.36 -17.60
N HIS A 203 -5.29 -16.61 -18.92
CA HIS A 203 -5.91 -15.71 -19.89
C HIS A 203 -7.43 -15.70 -19.76
N GLU A 204 -8.05 -16.86 -19.57
CA GLU A 204 -9.50 -16.96 -19.36
C GLU A 204 -9.92 -16.25 -18.07
N PHE A 205 -9.17 -16.45 -16.98
CA PHE A 205 -9.43 -15.74 -15.73
C PHE A 205 -9.29 -14.22 -15.88
N LEU A 206 -8.26 -13.75 -16.58
CA LEU A 206 -8.08 -12.31 -16.87
C LEU A 206 -9.22 -11.74 -17.72
N GLN A 207 -9.75 -12.51 -18.67
CA GLN A 207 -10.94 -12.10 -19.44
C GLN A 207 -12.17 -11.96 -18.56
N CYS A 208 -12.37 -12.89 -17.61
CA CYS A 208 -13.45 -12.78 -16.62
C CYS A 208 -13.28 -11.53 -15.76
N VAL A 209 -12.07 -11.28 -15.24
CA VAL A 209 -11.79 -10.09 -14.42
C VAL A 209 -12.06 -8.81 -15.21
N HIS A 210 -11.58 -8.73 -16.46
CA HIS A 210 -11.82 -7.57 -17.32
C HIS A 210 -13.31 -7.35 -17.56
N LYS A 211 -14.07 -8.40 -17.91
CA LYS A 211 -15.52 -8.31 -18.09
C LYS A 211 -16.22 -7.86 -16.81
N SER A 212 -15.89 -8.43 -15.66
CA SER A 212 -16.50 -8.03 -14.39
C SER A 212 -16.22 -6.56 -14.05
N LEU A 213 -15.03 -6.05 -14.38
CA LEU A 213 -14.71 -4.64 -14.18
C LEU A 213 -15.51 -3.73 -15.12
N GLU A 214 -15.62 -4.07 -16.39
CA GLU A 214 -16.49 -3.38 -17.36
C GLU A 214 -17.95 -3.36 -16.89
N ASP A 215 -18.46 -4.49 -16.40
CA ASP A 215 -19.83 -4.60 -15.88
C ASP A 215 -20.03 -3.67 -14.67
N ILE A 216 -19.05 -3.60 -13.76
CA ILE A 216 -19.06 -2.67 -12.62
C ILE A 216 -19.07 -1.22 -13.12
N PHE A 217 -18.22 -0.86 -14.08
CA PHE A 217 -18.21 0.48 -14.67
C PHE A 217 -19.55 0.83 -15.31
N HIS A 218 -20.13 -0.08 -16.09
CA HIS A 218 -21.45 0.11 -16.70
C HIS A 218 -22.54 0.35 -15.66
N VAL A 219 -22.57 -0.45 -14.58
CA VAL A 219 -23.51 -0.24 -13.47
C VAL A 219 -23.33 1.12 -12.82
N CYS A 220 -22.08 1.53 -12.55
CA CYS A 220 -21.77 2.84 -11.98
C CYS A 220 -22.18 4.00 -12.89
N GLU A 221 -22.15 3.82 -14.22
CA GLU A 221 -22.61 4.79 -15.21
C GLU A 221 -24.11 4.70 -15.53
N GLY A 222 -24.85 3.78 -14.92
CA GLY A 222 -26.27 3.55 -15.19
C GLY A 222 -26.55 2.93 -16.56
N LYS A 223 -25.56 2.28 -17.17
CA LYS A 223 -25.67 1.54 -18.43
C LYS A 223 -26.06 0.07 -18.16
N PRO A 224 -26.78 -0.59 -19.09
CA PRO A 224 -27.08 -2.01 -18.99
C PRO A 224 -25.82 -2.88 -19.17
N ILE A 225 -25.74 -3.99 -18.44
CA ILE A 225 -24.66 -4.99 -18.54
C ILE A 225 -24.88 -5.86 -19.80
N SER A 226 -23.79 -6.29 -20.48
CA SER A 226 -23.82 -7.16 -21.67
C SER A 226 -23.34 -8.59 -21.40
#